data_AF-A0A5N8W3S1-F1
#
_entry.id   AF-A0A5N8W3S1-F1
#
_cell.length_a   1.000
_cell.length_b   1.000
_cell.length_c   1.000
_cell.angle_alpha   90.00
_cell.angle_beta   90.00
_cell.angle_gamma   90.00
#
_symmetry.space_group_name_H-M   'P 1'
#
loop_
_entity.id
_entity.type
_entity.pdbx_description
1 polymer ?
#
loop_
_entity_poly.entity_id
_entity_poly.type
_entity_poly.pdbx_seq_one_letter_code
_entity_poly.pdbx_strand_id
1 'polypeptide(L)'
;MITHVNPTVFGQELSPLSAASVGMPGRRWGKTGHGSTAKECRVEQVGRETYPNGPGGLDVRPVAGHIGAEIHGLDLGGPLEDETVEGIRAALLRWKVVFFRDQKLDHAGHIAFARRFGEPVTLRSRGSASPADFPQVETTADRLELAGRHGMSHTEWLERRRHSTLRGWHADHTARIDPPALTILRAERVPPYGGDTTWANLATAYAGLSEPVRRFADGLRAEHRLGVGYLPRSGPDAYVRHLQEHQVASVHPVVRVHPESGERVLYVNPYYVENIVGVSRAENRLLLEMFVEQVTRPEYTVRFRWEPGSVALWDNRATIHLAPSDAAHLDFPRIMHRVMTAGDIPVGVAGTPSEPIAGALLHRPSDSRNQ
;
A
#
# COMPACT_ATOMS: atom_id res chain seq x y z
N MET A 1 -11.83 54.10 7.72
CA MET A 1 -11.40 55.27 6.91
C MET A 1 -10.43 54.76 5.86
N ILE A 2 -10.94 54.58 4.65
CA ILE A 2 -10.18 54.18 3.47
C ILE A 2 -9.97 55.47 2.68
N THR A 3 -8.72 55.86 2.45
CA THR A 3 -8.38 56.98 1.58
C THR A 3 -8.42 56.54 0.12
N HIS A 4 -9.23 57.27 -0.63
CA HIS A 4 -9.39 57.18 -2.08
C HIS A 4 -8.17 57.73 -2.82
N VAL A 5 -7.85 57.14 -3.97
CA VAL A 5 -7.42 57.89 -5.15
C VAL A 5 -8.12 57.28 -6.37
N ASN A 6 -8.80 58.13 -7.13
CA ASN A 6 -9.34 57.91 -8.48
C ASN A 6 -8.88 59.16 -9.28
N PRO A 7 -8.52 59.10 -10.58
CA PRO A 7 -9.55 59.04 -11.62
C PRO A 7 -9.19 58.27 -12.93
N THR A 8 -10.22 57.66 -13.53
CA THR A 8 -10.73 57.82 -14.92
C THR A 8 -9.73 58.11 -16.08
N VAL A 9 -9.77 57.49 -17.27
CA VAL A 9 -10.84 57.51 -18.29
C VAL A 9 -10.44 56.62 -19.49
N PHE A 10 -11.40 55.83 -20.02
CA PHE A 10 -11.66 55.36 -21.40
C PHE A 10 -10.50 54.76 -22.25
N GLY A 11 -10.59 53.59 -22.89
CA GLY A 11 -11.75 52.90 -23.46
C GLY A 11 -11.54 52.78 -24.98
N GLN A 12 -11.12 51.61 -25.47
CA GLN A 12 -11.31 51.21 -26.87
C GLN A 12 -11.17 49.68 -27.05
N GLU A 13 -12.05 49.17 -27.90
CA GLU A 13 -12.41 47.78 -28.15
C GLU A 13 -11.30 46.94 -28.79
N LEU A 14 -11.23 45.66 -28.42
CA LEU A 14 -10.43 44.65 -29.10
C LEU A 14 -11.27 43.99 -30.20
N SER A 15 -10.84 44.13 -31.47
CA SER A 15 -11.28 43.31 -32.61
C SER A 15 -10.23 42.23 -32.93
N PRO A 16 -10.62 41.11 -33.57
CA PRO A 16 -9.83 39.87 -33.59
C PRO A 16 -8.76 39.89 -34.69
N LEU A 17 -7.55 39.44 -34.36
CA LEU A 17 -6.46 39.26 -35.31
C LEU A 17 -6.69 38.02 -36.18
N SER A 18 -6.64 38.22 -37.50
CA SER A 18 -6.71 37.18 -38.53
C SER A 18 -5.38 36.46 -38.69
N ALA A 19 -5.48 35.20 -39.15
CA ALA A 19 -4.36 34.34 -39.48
C ALA A 19 -3.66 34.82 -40.77
N ALA A 20 -2.34 35.01 -40.71
CA ALA A 20 -1.49 35.17 -41.87
C ALA A 20 -0.47 34.02 -41.94
N SER A 21 -0.56 33.26 -43.02
CA SER A 21 0.33 32.17 -43.42
C SER A 21 1.67 32.70 -43.92
N VAL A 22 2.78 32.14 -43.42
CA VAL A 22 4.12 32.31 -44.02
C VAL A 22 4.66 30.93 -44.40
N GLY A 23 4.85 30.72 -45.70
CA GLY A 23 5.36 29.48 -46.28
C GLY A 23 6.87 29.32 -46.14
N MET A 24 7.31 28.06 -46.00
CA MET A 24 8.70 27.63 -46.01
C MET A 24 8.92 26.58 -47.12
N PRO A 25 10.10 26.55 -47.78
CA PRO A 25 10.29 25.85 -49.05
C PRO A 25 10.47 24.33 -48.89
N GLY A 26 9.88 23.58 -49.82
CA GLY A 26 9.87 22.12 -49.86
C GLY A 26 11.22 21.52 -50.24
N ARG A 27 11.65 20.52 -49.46
CA ARG A 27 12.71 19.57 -49.85
C ARG A 27 12.08 18.25 -50.28
N ARG A 28 12.32 17.89 -51.53
CA ARG A 28 12.02 16.59 -52.15
C ARG A 28 12.89 15.52 -51.50
N TRP A 29 12.28 14.50 -50.90
CA TRP A 29 12.97 13.26 -50.54
C TRP A 29 12.75 12.23 -51.65
N GLY A 30 13.83 11.80 -52.28
CA GLY A 30 13.85 10.79 -53.33
C GLY A 30 13.48 9.42 -52.76
N LYS A 31 12.61 8.70 -53.47
CA LYS A 31 12.31 7.30 -53.22
C LYS A 31 13.50 6.45 -53.69
N THR A 32 14.14 5.73 -52.78
CA THR A 32 14.91 4.53 -53.11
C THR A 32 14.23 3.36 -52.41
N GLY A 33 13.79 2.39 -53.21
CA GLY A 33 13.11 1.20 -52.73
C GLY A 33 14.09 0.23 -52.07
N HIS A 34 13.73 -0.27 -50.90
CA HIS A 34 14.25 -1.51 -50.36
C HIS A 34 13.04 -2.32 -49.87
N GLY A 35 12.79 -3.46 -50.52
CA GLY A 35 11.82 -4.43 -50.07
C GLY A 35 12.28 -5.01 -48.74
N SER A 36 11.54 -4.71 -47.68
CA SER A 36 11.73 -5.33 -46.37
C SER A 36 10.61 -6.35 -46.20
N THR A 37 10.97 -7.62 -46.25
CA THR A 37 10.11 -8.72 -45.78
C THR A 37 9.88 -8.53 -44.28
N ALA A 38 8.62 -8.39 -43.89
CA ALA A 38 8.24 -8.33 -42.49
C ALA A 38 8.66 -9.63 -41.79
N LYS A 39 9.75 -9.57 -41.01
CA LYS A 39 10.06 -10.60 -40.03
C LYS A 39 9.03 -10.49 -38.92
N GLU A 40 8.25 -11.55 -38.75
CA GLU A 40 7.40 -11.75 -37.57
C GLU A 40 8.23 -11.51 -36.30
N CYS A 41 7.84 -10.50 -35.54
CA CYS A 41 8.37 -10.25 -34.22
C CYS A 41 7.78 -11.31 -33.28
N ARG A 42 8.50 -12.43 -33.12
CA ARG A 42 8.19 -13.41 -32.07
C ARG A 42 8.45 -12.72 -30.73
N VAL A 43 7.37 -12.46 -30.00
CA VAL A 43 7.45 -12.07 -28.59
C VAL A 43 7.94 -13.30 -27.83
N GLU A 44 9.23 -13.33 -27.49
CA GLU A 44 9.75 -14.32 -26.54
C GLU A 44 9.10 -14.07 -25.17
N GLN A 45 8.64 -15.16 -24.55
CA GLN A 45 7.91 -15.13 -23.28
C GLN A 45 8.76 -14.51 -22.17
N VAL A 46 8.10 -13.71 -21.34
CA VAL A 46 8.63 -13.08 -20.12
C VAL A 46 9.38 -14.11 -19.27
N GLY A 47 10.59 -13.75 -18.81
CA GLY A 47 11.49 -14.63 -18.08
C GLY A 47 10.82 -15.33 -16.90
N ARG A 48 10.71 -16.65 -17.01
CA ARG A 48 10.21 -17.54 -15.94
C ARG A 48 11.34 -17.78 -14.95
N GLU A 49 11.24 -17.21 -13.75
CA GLU A 49 12.12 -17.62 -12.65
C GLU A 49 11.54 -18.91 -12.05
N THR A 50 12.28 -20.02 -12.18
CA THR A 50 11.92 -21.28 -11.53
C THR A 50 12.36 -21.24 -10.07
N TYR A 51 11.39 -21.24 -9.17
CA TYR A 51 11.66 -21.40 -7.74
C TYR A 51 11.89 -22.88 -7.44
N PRO A 52 13.08 -23.28 -6.96
CA PRO A 52 13.35 -24.67 -6.65
C PRO A 52 12.55 -25.02 -5.39
N ASN A 53 11.52 -25.86 -5.53
CA ASN A 53 10.99 -26.83 -4.54
C ASN A 53 9.65 -27.40 -5.07
N GLY A 54 9.63 -28.69 -5.46
CA GLY A 54 8.47 -29.45 -5.97
C GLY A 54 8.62 -29.94 -7.43
N PRO A 55 8.11 -31.16 -7.79
CA PRO A 55 8.21 -31.69 -9.15
C PRO A 55 7.31 -30.88 -10.10
N GLY A 56 7.93 -29.94 -10.83
CA GLY A 56 7.26 -29.07 -11.81
C GLY A 56 7.58 -27.59 -11.68
N GLY A 57 8.05 -27.14 -10.51
CA GLY A 57 8.42 -25.75 -10.21
C GLY A 57 7.24 -24.77 -10.26
N LEU A 58 7.14 -23.87 -9.28
CA LEU A 58 6.15 -22.79 -9.33
C LEU A 58 6.36 -21.91 -10.58
N ASP A 59 5.28 -21.62 -11.30
CA ASP A 59 5.29 -20.63 -12.38
C ASP A 59 5.10 -19.24 -11.79
N VAL A 60 6.24 -18.60 -11.48
CA VAL A 60 6.31 -17.25 -10.91
C VAL A 60 6.80 -16.28 -11.98
N ARG A 61 5.99 -15.25 -12.23
CA ARG A 61 6.24 -14.27 -13.29
C ARG A 61 6.34 -12.88 -12.67
N PRO A 62 7.54 -12.30 -12.57
CA PRO A 62 7.71 -10.94 -12.08
C PRO A 62 6.92 -9.94 -12.93
N VAL A 63 6.25 -8.99 -12.29
CA VAL A 63 5.42 -7.98 -12.99
C VAL A 63 5.97 -6.57 -12.92
N ALA A 64 7.00 -6.34 -12.09
CA ALA A 64 7.79 -5.10 -12.09
C ALA A 64 9.25 -5.40 -11.72
N GLY A 65 10.12 -4.37 -11.80
CA GLY A 65 11.57 -4.55 -11.70
C GLY A 65 12.07 -4.96 -10.30
N HIS A 66 11.40 -4.53 -9.24
CA HIS A 66 11.87 -4.73 -7.85
C HIS A 66 10.82 -5.27 -6.89
N ILE A 67 9.60 -5.54 -7.36
CA ILE A 67 8.45 -5.91 -6.52
C ILE A 67 7.35 -6.51 -7.40
N GLY A 68 6.56 -7.43 -6.85
CA GLY A 68 5.41 -8.03 -7.52
C GLY A 68 5.76 -9.20 -8.41
N ALA A 69 5.06 -10.32 -8.20
CA ALA A 69 5.03 -11.44 -9.14
C ALA A 69 3.64 -12.08 -9.19
N GLU A 70 3.20 -12.51 -10.37
CA GLU A 70 2.02 -13.36 -10.53
C GLU A 70 2.44 -14.84 -10.43
N ILE A 71 1.70 -15.63 -9.66
CA ILE A 71 1.89 -17.08 -9.53
C ILE A 71 0.72 -17.79 -10.21
N HIS A 72 1.02 -18.67 -11.14
CA HIS A 72 0.02 -19.38 -11.96
C HIS A 72 -0.05 -20.88 -11.66
N GLY A 73 -1.16 -21.50 -12.07
CA GLY A 73 -1.33 -22.95 -12.02
C GLY A 73 -1.69 -23.52 -10.64
N LEU A 74 -2.10 -22.67 -9.70
CA LEU A 74 -2.49 -23.08 -8.35
C LEU A 74 -3.97 -22.79 -8.07
N ASP A 75 -4.59 -23.68 -7.31
CA ASP A 75 -5.88 -23.45 -6.65
C ASP A 75 -5.65 -23.29 -5.15
N LEU A 76 -5.79 -22.07 -4.64
CA LEU A 76 -5.57 -21.75 -3.24
C LEU A 76 -6.67 -22.32 -2.32
N GLY A 77 -7.82 -22.73 -2.88
CA GLY A 77 -8.92 -23.35 -2.13
C GLY A 77 -8.75 -24.85 -1.94
N GLY A 78 -7.85 -25.46 -2.71
CA GLY A 78 -7.51 -26.88 -2.63
C GLY A 78 -6.42 -27.19 -1.60
N PRO A 79 -6.10 -28.48 -1.40
CA PRO A 79 -4.93 -28.86 -0.63
C PRO A 79 -3.64 -28.41 -1.35
N LEU A 80 -2.81 -27.64 -0.65
CA LEU A 80 -1.46 -27.28 -1.10
C LEU A 80 -0.43 -28.13 -0.35
N GLU A 81 0.49 -28.73 -1.09
CA GLU A 81 1.67 -29.40 -0.54
C GLU A 81 2.57 -28.39 0.19
N ASP A 82 3.29 -28.83 1.22
CA ASP A 82 4.15 -27.95 2.02
C ASP A 82 5.25 -27.32 1.16
N GLU A 83 5.79 -28.07 0.19
CA GLU A 83 6.77 -27.58 -0.78
C GLU A 83 6.23 -26.42 -1.62
N THR A 84 4.95 -26.47 -1.97
CA THR A 84 4.26 -25.40 -2.71
C THR A 84 4.12 -24.16 -1.83
N VAL A 85 3.73 -24.32 -0.56
CA VAL A 85 3.61 -23.22 0.40
C VAL A 85 4.97 -22.55 0.64
N GLU A 86 6.02 -23.33 0.80
CA GLU A 86 7.39 -22.81 0.95
C GLU A 86 7.86 -22.07 -0.31
N GLY A 87 7.52 -22.58 -1.49
CA GLY A 87 7.78 -21.88 -2.75
C GLY A 87 7.05 -20.53 -2.83
N ILE A 88 5.79 -20.45 -2.39
CA ILE A 88 5.04 -19.19 -2.31
C ILE A 88 5.70 -18.24 -1.30
N ARG A 89 6.12 -18.74 -0.13
CA ARG A 89 6.84 -17.93 0.88
C ARG A 89 8.15 -17.38 0.32
N ALA A 90 8.93 -18.19 -0.39
CA ALA A 90 10.17 -17.76 -1.03
C ALA A 90 9.92 -16.68 -2.10
N ALA A 91 8.90 -16.87 -2.95
CA ALA A 91 8.48 -15.87 -3.93
C ALA A 91 8.01 -14.57 -3.24
N LEU A 92 7.26 -14.67 -2.15
CA LEU A 92 6.80 -13.54 -1.35
C LEU A 92 7.97 -12.78 -0.71
N LEU A 93 8.93 -13.45 -0.07
CA LEU A 93 10.10 -12.79 0.50
C LEU A 93 10.97 -12.13 -0.57
N ARG A 94 11.03 -12.68 -1.79
CA ARG A 94 11.76 -12.09 -2.92
C ARG A 94 11.02 -10.87 -3.51
N TRP A 95 9.75 -11.03 -3.86
CA TRP A 95 8.97 -10.06 -4.63
C TRP A 95 8.06 -9.17 -3.78
N LYS A 96 8.04 -9.38 -2.47
CA LYS A 96 7.34 -8.61 -1.42
C LYS A 96 5.80 -8.64 -1.50
N VAL A 97 5.24 -8.80 -2.69
CA VAL A 97 3.83 -9.08 -2.96
C VAL A 97 3.73 -10.08 -4.10
N VAL A 98 2.84 -11.07 -3.94
CA VAL A 98 2.51 -12.05 -4.97
C VAL A 98 1.02 -12.05 -5.26
N PHE A 99 0.67 -12.32 -6.51
CA PHE A 99 -0.70 -12.23 -7.01
C PHE A 99 -1.14 -13.55 -7.60
N PHE A 100 -2.43 -13.85 -7.46
CA PHE A 100 -3.09 -15.01 -8.02
C PHE A 100 -4.36 -14.56 -8.73
N ARG A 101 -4.71 -15.24 -9.82
CA ARG A 101 -5.93 -15.01 -10.60
C ARG A 101 -6.89 -16.19 -10.48
N ASP A 102 -8.16 -15.96 -10.79
CA ASP A 102 -9.19 -17.02 -10.91
C ASP A 102 -9.39 -17.90 -9.66
N GLN A 103 -9.15 -17.36 -8.47
CA GLN A 103 -9.25 -18.11 -7.22
C GLN A 103 -10.69 -18.15 -6.69
N LYS A 104 -11.14 -19.35 -6.29
CA LYS A 104 -12.47 -19.59 -5.71
C LYS A 104 -12.35 -19.92 -4.23
N LEU A 105 -12.12 -18.89 -3.42
CA LEU A 105 -12.04 -19.01 -1.97
C LEU A 105 -13.34 -18.53 -1.33
N ASP A 106 -13.91 -19.34 -0.44
CA ASP A 106 -14.89 -18.87 0.55
C ASP A 106 -14.15 -18.28 1.78
N HIS A 107 -14.87 -17.87 2.82
CA HIS A 107 -14.23 -17.28 4.01
C HIS A 107 -13.39 -18.31 4.79
N ALA A 108 -13.84 -19.56 4.87
CA ALA A 108 -13.13 -20.64 5.56
C ALA A 108 -11.81 -20.98 4.84
N GLY A 109 -11.84 -21.16 3.52
CA GLY A 109 -10.68 -21.41 2.68
C GLY A 109 -9.68 -20.25 2.71
N HIS A 110 -10.16 -19.00 2.74
CA HIS A 110 -9.27 -17.83 2.87
C HIS A 110 -8.52 -17.81 4.20
N ILE A 111 -9.20 -18.12 5.31
CA ILE A 111 -8.56 -18.27 6.63
C ILE A 111 -7.59 -19.46 6.63
N ALA A 112 -7.99 -20.60 6.05
CA ALA A 112 -7.17 -21.79 5.98
C ALA A 112 -5.88 -21.55 5.20
N PHE A 113 -5.96 -20.86 4.06
CA PHE A 113 -4.81 -20.44 3.27
C PHE A 113 -3.90 -19.50 4.07
N ALA A 114 -4.45 -18.47 4.70
CA ALA A 114 -3.67 -17.55 5.54
C ALA A 114 -2.93 -18.28 6.68
N ARG A 115 -3.57 -19.29 7.29
CA ARG A 115 -3.00 -20.10 8.37
C ARG A 115 -1.75 -20.90 7.94
N ARG A 116 -1.55 -21.14 6.64
CA ARG A 116 -0.32 -21.75 6.11
C ARG A 116 0.90 -20.83 6.24
N PHE A 117 0.69 -19.51 6.41
CA PHE A 117 1.78 -18.54 6.49
C PHE A 117 1.98 -17.93 7.88
N GLY A 118 1.01 -18.05 8.78
CA GLY A 118 1.08 -17.56 10.16
C GLY A 118 -0.28 -17.57 10.83
N GLU A 119 -0.35 -17.23 12.12
CA GLU A 119 -1.62 -17.26 12.86
C GLU A 119 -2.53 -16.10 12.43
N PRO A 120 -3.75 -16.37 11.90
CA PRO A 120 -4.67 -15.31 11.51
C PRO A 120 -5.13 -14.46 12.71
N VAL A 121 -5.08 -13.14 12.58
CA VAL A 121 -5.47 -12.22 13.65
C VAL A 121 -6.97 -11.95 13.67
N THR A 122 -7.52 -11.65 14.84
CA THR A 122 -8.89 -11.16 15.00
C THR A 122 -8.87 -9.71 15.49
N LEU A 123 -9.44 -8.80 14.71
CA LEU A 123 -9.55 -7.40 15.10
C LEU A 123 -10.71 -7.22 16.10
N ARG A 124 -10.44 -6.46 17.18
CA ARG A 124 -11.46 -6.09 18.19
C ARG A 124 -12.63 -5.31 17.60
N SER A 125 -12.39 -4.52 16.56
CA SER A 125 -13.40 -3.74 15.84
C SER A 125 -13.16 -3.88 14.35
N ARG A 126 -14.23 -4.16 13.61
CA ARG A 126 -14.28 -4.36 12.15
C ARG A 126 -15.52 -3.67 11.61
N GLY A 127 -15.54 -3.35 10.31
CA GLY A 127 -16.71 -2.76 9.70
C GLY A 127 -17.89 -3.73 9.65
N SER A 128 -19.11 -3.20 9.63
CA SER A 128 -20.36 -3.98 9.69
C SER A 128 -20.58 -4.90 8.49
N ALA A 129 -19.85 -4.68 7.39
CA ALA A 129 -19.84 -5.56 6.23
C ALA A 129 -18.99 -6.83 6.45
N SER A 130 -18.21 -6.90 7.53
CA SER A 130 -17.41 -8.08 7.88
C SER A 130 -18.31 -9.23 8.36
N PRO A 131 -18.06 -10.47 7.92
CA PRO A 131 -18.87 -11.62 8.32
C PRO A 131 -18.74 -11.90 9.83
N ALA A 132 -19.89 -12.11 10.50
CA ALA A 132 -19.97 -12.36 11.93
C ALA A 132 -19.31 -13.69 12.33
N ASP A 133 -19.57 -14.75 11.55
CA ASP A 133 -19.10 -16.12 11.82
C ASP A 133 -17.61 -16.33 11.51
N PHE A 134 -16.97 -15.37 10.86
CA PHE A 134 -15.57 -15.43 10.46
C PHE A 134 -14.80 -14.22 11.05
N PRO A 135 -14.43 -14.28 12.35
CA PRO A 135 -13.85 -13.14 13.06
C PRO A 135 -12.48 -12.65 12.54
N GLN A 136 -11.79 -13.49 11.79
CA GLN A 136 -10.50 -13.19 11.15
C GLN A 136 -10.62 -12.48 9.80
N VAL A 137 -11.83 -12.43 9.23
CA VAL A 137 -12.08 -11.78 7.93
C VAL A 137 -12.57 -10.36 8.14
N GLU A 138 -11.89 -9.39 7.57
CA GLU A 138 -12.35 -8.01 7.47
C GLU A 138 -12.81 -7.74 6.03
N THR A 139 -14.06 -7.32 5.86
CA THR A 139 -14.54 -6.88 4.54
C THR A 139 -14.10 -5.43 4.34
N THR A 140 -13.55 -5.08 3.18
CA THR A 140 -13.43 -3.69 2.73
C THR A 140 -14.45 -3.47 1.63
N ALA A 141 -15.49 -2.70 1.94
CA ALA A 141 -16.55 -2.34 1.00
C ALA A 141 -16.69 -0.81 0.96
N ASP A 142 -15.97 -0.17 0.04
CA ASP A 142 -15.69 1.28 0.05
C ASP A 142 -16.94 2.17 0.24
N ARG A 143 -18.09 1.75 -0.30
CA ARG A 143 -19.36 2.48 -0.19
C ARG A 143 -20.22 2.07 1.01
N LEU A 144 -20.10 0.84 1.50
CA LEU A 144 -20.93 0.32 2.59
C LEU A 144 -20.35 0.61 3.97
N GLU A 145 -19.02 0.69 4.10
CA GLU A 145 -18.37 0.82 5.42
C GLU A 145 -18.21 2.26 5.93
N LEU A 146 -18.22 3.23 5.02
CA LEU A 146 -17.92 4.63 5.36
C LEU A 146 -19.17 5.50 5.51
N ALA A 147 -20.31 5.10 4.93
CA ALA A 147 -21.56 5.85 5.09
C ALA A 147 -22.11 5.68 6.52
N GLY A 148 -22.23 6.80 7.25
CA GLY A 148 -22.83 6.85 8.58
C GLY A 148 -21.86 6.61 9.75
N ARG A 149 -20.60 6.23 9.49
CA ARG A 149 -19.62 6.00 10.56
C ARG A 149 -19.31 7.31 11.29
N HIS A 150 -19.45 7.31 12.62
CA HIS A 150 -19.32 8.52 13.46
C HIS A 150 -20.21 9.70 12.99
N GLY A 151 -21.33 9.40 12.31
CA GLY A 151 -22.23 10.39 11.74
C GLY A 151 -21.62 11.19 10.58
N MET A 152 -20.67 10.62 9.84
CA MET A 152 -20.11 11.21 8.62
C MET A 152 -20.71 10.56 7.37
N SER A 153 -20.91 11.36 6.32
CA SER A 153 -21.10 10.81 4.97
C SER A 153 -19.77 10.27 4.42
N HIS A 154 -19.83 9.43 3.40
CA HIS A 154 -18.61 8.94 2.72
C HIS A 154 -17.75 10.11 2.21
N THR A 155 -18.37 11.11 1.57
CA THR A 155 -17.69 12.30 1.05
C THR A 155 -17.03 13.12 2.16
N GLU A 156 -17.75 13.40 3.26
CA GLU A 156 -17.17 14.15 4.39
C GLU A 156 -15.97 13.41 4.98
N TRP A 157 -16.06 12.08 5.06
CA TRP A 157 -14.98 11.27 5.60
C TRP A 157 -13.72 11.35 4.73
N LEU A 158 -13.87 11.36 3.39
CA LEU A 158 -12.77 11.58 2.45
C LEU A 158 -12.17 12.99 2.59
N GLU A 159 -12.98 14.03 2.74
CA GLU A 159 -12.51 15.41 2.89
C GLU A 159 -11.73 15.64 4.20
N ARG A 160 -12.13 14.97 5.28
CA ARG A 160 -11.49 15.12 6.60
C ARG A 160 -10.22 14.31 6.77
N ARG A 161 -10.02 13.29 5.94
CA ARG A 161 -8.70 12.68 5.80
C ARG A 161 -7.84 13.62 4.99
N ARG A 162 -6.73 14.11 5.56
CA ARG A 162 -5.72 14.82 4.76
C ARG A 162 -5.13 13.87 3.72
N HIS A 163 -5.75 13.81 2.54
CA HIS A 163 -5.15 13.27 1.33
C HIS A 163 -4.16 14.31 0.79
N SER A 164 -3.00 14.48 1.43
CA SER A 164 -1.85 14.74 0.56
C SER A 164 -1.55 13.45 -0.18
N THR A 165 -1.02 13.54 -1.40
CA THR A 165 -0.52 12.39 -2.19
C THR A 165 0.43 11.49 -1.38
N LEU A 166 1.02 12.02 -0.30
CA LEU A 166 1.89 11.33 0.64
C LEU A 166 1.14 10.44 1.64
N ARG A 167 -0.10 10.74 2.05
CA ARG A 167 -0.77 10.12 3.22
C ARG A 167 -1.71 8.95 2.91
N GLY A 168 -1.93 8.59 1.65
CA GLY A 168 -2.66 7.36 1.30
C GLY A 168 -1.82 6.09 1.42
N TRP A 169 -0.50 6.24 1.32
CA TRP A 169 0.46 5.14 1.43
C TRP A 169 0.60 4.66 2.87
N HIS A 170 0.52 3.35 3.09
CA HIS A 170 0.66 2.78 4.42
C HIS A 170 1.02 1.30 4.44
N ALA A 171 1.72 0.89 5.49
CA ALA A 171 1.68 -0.47 5.99
C ALA A 171 0.54 -0.61 7.01
N ASP A 172 -0.10 -1.77 7.05
CA ASP A 172 -1.24 -2.02 7.92
C ASP A 172 -0.86 -1.96 9.40
N HIS A 173 -1.70 -1.31 10.21
CA HIS A 173 -1.68 -1.31 11.67
C HIS A 173 -0.34 -0.94 12.36
N THR A 174 0.54 -0.19 11.72
CA THR A 174 1.83 0.19 12.32
C THR A 174 1.76 1.12 13.54
N ALA A 175 0.58 1.60 13.94
CA ALA A 175 0.41 2.23 15.25
C ALA A 175 0.53 1.24 16.42
N ARG A 176 0.26 -0.06 16.17
CA ARG A 176 0.42 -1.13 17.14
C ARG A 176 1.87 -1.56 17.25
N ILE A 177 2.22 -2.07 18.43
CA ILE A 177 3.58 -2.55 18.72
C ILE A 177 3.95 -3.82 17.94
N ASP A 178 2.94 -4.62 17.58
CA ASP A 178 3.01 -5.89 16.84
C ASP A 178 2.20 -5.81 15.52
N PRO A 179 2.64 -5.01 14.52
CA PRO A 179 1.95 -4.93 13.24
C PRO A 179 1.85 -6.31 12.58
N PRO A 180 0.79 -6.60 11.79
CA PRO A 180 0.65 -7.88 11.13
C PRO A 180 1.84 -8.14 10.19
N ALA A 181 2.28 -9.39 10.10
CA ALA A 181 3.40 -9.76 9.24
C ALA A 181 2.97 -9.78 7.78
N LEU A 182 1.90 -10.49 7.47
CA LEU A 182 1.40 -10.67 6.11
C LEU A 182 -0.09 -10.32 6.05
N THR A 183 -0.51 -9.84 4.89
CA THR A 183 -1.92 -9.59 4.60
C THR A 183 -2.29 -10.29 3.30
N ILE A 184 -3.44 -10.97 3.33
CA ILE A 184 -4.07 -11.61 2.18
C ILE A 184 -5.35 -10.82 1.89
N LEU A 185 -5.49 -10.34 0.66
CA LEU A 185 -6.67 -9.62 0.20
C LEU A 185 -7.24 -10.30 -1.03
N ARG A 186 -8.51 -10.72 -0.93
CA ARG A 186 -9.27 -11.35 -2.01
C ARG A 186 -10.32 -10.38 -2.56
N ALA A 187 -10.38 -10.27 -3.88
CA ALA A 187 -11.43 -9.53 -4.59
C ALA A 187 -12.68 -10.41 -4.80
N GLU A 188 -13.83 -9.97 -4.27
CA GLU A 188 -15.14 -10.58 -4.59
C GLU A 188 -15.82 -9.82 -5.73
N ARG A 189 -15.98 -8.51 -5.57
CA ARG A 189 -16.55 -7.62 -6.59
C ARG A 189 -15.62 -6.44 -6.80
N VAL A 190 -15.35 -6.10 -8.06
CA VAL A 190 -14.49 -4.98 -8.42
C VAL A 190 -15.09 -4.21 -9.59
N PRO A 191 -14.80 -2.89 -9.71
CA PRO A 191 -15.14 -2.12 -10.89
C PRO A 191 -14.48 -2.70 -12.16
N PRO A 192 -15.06 -2.48 -13.35
CA PRO A 192 -14.46 -2.93 -14.61
C PRO A 192 -13.12 -2.23 -14.92
N TYR A 193 -12.89 -1.04 -14.35
CA TYR A 193 -11.64 -0.28 -14.44
C TYR A 193 -11.51 0.62 -13.21
N GLY A 194 -10.28 1.03 -12.88
CA GLY A 194 -9.99 1.77 -11.65
C GLY A 194 -10.14 0.90 -10.39
N GLY A 195 -9.78 1.44 -9.23
CA GLY A 195 -9.83 0.71 -7.96
C GLY A 195 -8.68 -0.28 -7.80
N ASP A 196 -7.58 -0.05 -8.53
CA ASP A 196 -6.33 -0.79 -8.45
C ASP A 196 -5.73 -0.74 -7.04
N THR A 197 -4.62 -1.42 -6.82
CA THR A 197 -3.81 -1.22 -5.62
C THR A 197 -2.34 -1.17 -6.01
N THR A 198 -1.60 -0.25 -5.40
CA THR A 198 -0.17 -0.09 -5.65
C THR A 198 0.59 -0.43 -4.38
N TRP A 199 1.69 -1.17 -4.48
CA TRP A 199 2.62 -1.46 -3.40
C TRP A 199 3.98 -0.85 -3.70
N ALA A 200 4.75 -0.53 -2.66
CA ALA A 200 6.13 -0.08 -2.76
C ALA A 200 7.06 -0.96 -1.92
N ASN A 201 8.26 -1.24 -2.45
CA ASN A 201 9.28 -2.05 -1.80
C ASN A 201 10.18 -1.18 -0.91
N LEU A 202 9.99 -1.31 0.39
CA LEU A 202 10.72 -0.53 1.40
C LEU A 202 12.17 -1.02 1.60
N ALA A 203 12.48 -2.27 1.25
CA ALA A 203 13.85 -2.81 1.29
C ALA A 203 14.69 -2.24 0.14
N THR A 204 14.15 -2.25 -1.09
CA THR A 204 14.82 -1.63 -2.23
C THR A 204 14.94 -0.11 -2.05
N ALA A 205 13.92 0.54 -1.47
CA ALA A 205 13.98 1.96 -1.15
C ALA A 205 15.11 2.29 -0.16
N TYR A 206 15.32 1.47 0.88
CA TYR A 206 16.46 1.60 1.78
C TYR A 206 17.79 1.40 1.06
N ALA A 207 17.92 0.34 0.25
CA ALA A 207 19.15 0.06 -0.50
C ALA A 207 19.51 1.21 -1.47
N GLY A 208 18.50 1.88 -2.04
CA GLY A 208 18.66 3.01 -2.94
C GLY A 208 19.04 4.34 -2.29
N LEU A 209 18.99 4.46 -0.95
CA LEU A 209 19.47 5.66 -0.25
C LEU A 209 21.00 5.80 -0.39
N SER A 210 21.53 7.02 -0.37
CA SER A 210 22.97 7.23 -0.29
C SER A 210 23.53 6.73 1.05
N GLU A 211 24.81 6.35 1.07
CA GLU A 211 25.44 5.77 2.25
C GLU A 211 25.36 6.67 3.51
N PRO A 212 25.59 8.00 3.44
CA PRO A 212 25.39 8.89 4.59
C PRO A 212 23.94 8.91 5.09
N VAL A 213 22.96 8.91 4.18
CA VAL A 213 21.53 8.95 4.55
C VAL A 213 21.10 7.62 5.16
N ARG A 214 21.61 6.48 4.67
CA ARG A 214 21.37 5.16 5.31
C ARG A 214 21.87 5.13 6.74
N ARG A 215 23.14 5.53 6.98
CA ARG A 215 23.70 5.57 8.34
C ARG A 215 22.91 6.49 9.26
N PHE A 216 22.43 7.62 8.74
CA PHE A 216 21.58 8.53 9.50
C PHE A 216 20.23 7.88 9.84
N ALA A 217 19.55 7.29 8.86
CA ALA A 217 18.26 6.62 9.03
C ALA A 217 18.33 5.41 9.99
N ASP A 218 19.45 4.67 9.99
CA ASP A 218 19.67 3.50 10.87
C ASP A 218 19.49 3.82 12.37
N GLY A 219 19.75 5.07 12.78
CA GLY A 219 19.61 5.53 14.17
C GLY A 219 18.29 6.21 14.50
N LEU A 220 17.42 6.48 13.51
CA LEU A 220 16.18 7.21 13.73
C LEU A 220 15.05 6.29 14.22
N ARG A 221 14.14 6.87 15.01
CA ARG A 221 12.91 6.23 15.47
C ARG A 221 11.73 7.15 15.22
N ALA A 222 10.55 6.59 14.96
CA ALA A 222 9.35 7.34 14.66
C ALA A 222 8.18 6.86 15.52
N GLU A 223 7.38 7.81 15.99
CA GLU A 223 6.08 7.55 16.62
C GLU A 223 5.03 7.31 15.53
N HIS A 224 4.43 6.12 15.58
CA HIS A 224 3.26 5.75 14.79
C HIS A 224 2.02 5.82 15.66
N ARG A 225 0.98 6.52 15.21
CA ARG A 225 -0.23 6.81 15.98
C ARG A 225 -1.49 6.67 15.14
N LEU A 226 -2.57 6.19 15.75
CA LEU A 226 -3.88 6.17 15.11
C LEU A 226 -4.48 7.58 15.02
N GLY A 227 -4.99 7.94 13.83
CA GLY A 227 -5.71 9.19 13.60
C GLY A 227 -4.84 10.37 13.15
N VAL A 228 -3.56 10.12 12.83
CA VAL A 228 -2.68 11.12 12.23
C VAL A 228 -3.31 11.70 10.96
N GLY A 229 -3.27 13.03 10.83
CA GLY A 229 -3.78 13.73 9.65
C GLY A 229 -5.30 13.89 9.56
N TYR A 230 -6.08 13.45 10.56
CA TYR A 230 -7.51 13.76 10.63
C TYR A 230 -7.75 15.26 10.92
N LEU A 231 -8.70 15.88 10.22
CA LEU A 231 -9.15 17.25 10.44
C LEU A 231 -10.46 17.27 11.25
N PRO A 232 -10.41 17.65 12.54
CA PRO A 232 -11.59 17.69 13.40
C PRO A 232 -12.69 18.62 12.89
N ARG A 233 -13.94 18.28 13.20
CA ARG A 233 -15.08 19.20 13.11
C ARG A 233 -14.89 20.38 14.07
N SER A 234 -15.48 21.51 13.74
CA SER A 234 -15.72 22.57 14.72
C SER A 234 -16.78 22.07 15.72
N GLY A 235 -16.45 22.04 17.01
CA GLY A 235 -17.34 21.54 18.06
C GLY A 235 -17.23 20.02 18.28
N PRO A 236 -18.29 19.37 18.82
CA PRO A 236 -18.25 17.95 19.17
C PRO A 236 -17.98 17.04 17.95
N ASP A 237 -16.90 16.27 18.03
CA ASP A 237 -16.51 15.32 17.00
C ASP A 237 -16.47 13.89 17.57
N ALA A 238 -17.40 13.05 17.14
CA ALA A 238 -17.51 11.67 17.61
C ALA A 238 -16.30 10.81 17.23
N TYR A 239 -15.60 11.14 16.13
CA TYR A 239 -14.38 10.42 15.75
C TYR A 239 -13.19 10.84 16.61
N VAL A 240 -13.06 12.13 16.95
CA VAL A 240 -12.04 12.58 17.91
C VAL A 240 -12.24 11.90 19.27
N ARG A 241 -13.47 11.85 19.78
CA ARG A 241 -13.77 11.13 21.03
C ARG A 241 -13.38 9.65 20.94
N HIS A 242 -13.76 8.99 19.83
CA HIS A 242 -13.38 7.60 19.60
C HIS A 242 -11.84 7.41 19.60
N LEU A 243 -11.09 8.27 18.93
CA LEU A 243 -9.63 8.25 18.91
C LEU A 243 -9.01 8.47 20.29
N GLN A 244 -9.60 9.33 21.12
CA GLN A 244 -9.15 9.57 22.49
C GLN A 244 -9.38 8.34 23.40
N GLU A 245 -10.54 7.69 23.27
CA GLU A 245 -10.91 6.50 24.05
C GLU A 245 -10.15 5.23 23.62
N HIS A 246 -9.77 5.13 22.34
CA HIS A 246 -9.21 3.93 21.72
C HIS A 246 -7.83 4.17 21.12
N GLN A 247 -7.08 5.12 21.68
CA GLN A 247 -5.78 5.51 21.14
C GLN A 247 -4.80 4.33 21.13
N VAL A 248 -4.08 4.19 20.01
CA VAL A 248 -3.01 3.22 19.82
C VAL A 248 -1.81 3.96 19.26
N ALA A 249 -0.66 3.83 19.91
CA ALA A 249 0.58 4.45 19.47
C ALA A 249 1.80 3.65 19.93
N SER A 250 2.84 3.63 19.09
CA SER A 250 4.10 2.93 19.35
C SER A 250 5.26 3.67 18.70
N VAL A 251 6.46 3.54 19.26
CA VAL A 251 7.71 4.03 18.68
C VAL A 251 8.42 2.88 17.96
N HIS A 252 8.54 2.99 16.64
CA HIS A 252 9.23 2.03 15.78
C HIS A 252 10.56 2.57 15.28
N PRO A 253 11.52 1.70 14.92
CA PRO A 253 12.70 2.14 14.20
C PRO A 253 12.32 2.62 12.79
N VAL A 254 12.95 3.69 12.31
CA VAL A 254 12.80 4.15 10.92
C VAL A 254 13.42 3.13 9.95
N VAL A 255 14.43 2.38 10.40
CA VAL A 255 14.99 1.25 9.68
C VAL A 255 14.83 -0.01 10.50
N ARG A 256 13.96 -0.91 10.04
CA ARG A 256 13.75 -2.24 10.63
C ARG A 256 14.66 -3.26 9.96
N VAL A 257 15.13 -4.26 10.71
CA VAL A 257 15.69 -5.49 10.14
C VAL A 257 14.58 -6.53 9.97
N HIS A 258 14.41 -7.02 8.75
CA HIS A 258 13.39 -8.01 8.43
C HIS A 258 13.73 -9.36 9.09
N PRO A 259 12.82 -9.97 9.87
CA PRO A 259 13.13 -11.13 10.70
C PRO A 259 13.46 -12.41 9.90
N GLU A 260 12.87 -12.59 8.71
CA GLU A 260 13.13 -13.77 7.87
C GLU A 260 14.26 -13.56 6.84
N SER A 261 14.23 -12.46 6.06
CA SER A 261 15.26 -12.21 5.02
C SER A 261 16.53 -11.52 5.53
N GLY A 262 16.51 -10.90 6.71
CA GLY A 262 17.62 -10.07 7.21
C GLY A 262 17.80 -8.74 6.49
N GLU A 263 16.97 -8.42 5.49
CA GLU A 263 17.03 -7.16 4.76
C GLU A 263 16.74 -5.97 5.69
N ARG A 264 17.40 -4.85 5.44
CA ARG A 264 17.07 -3.58 6.09
C ARG A 264 15.96 -2.89 5.30
N VAL A 265 14.94 -2.43 6.02
CA VAL A 265 13.70 -1.89 5.46
C VAL A 265 13.49 -0.46 5.95
N LEU A 266 13.32 0.50 5.03
CA LEU A 266 12.96 1.88 5.38
C LEU A 266 11.48 1.92 5.79
N TYR A 267 11.23 1.68 7.07
CA TYR A 267 9.92 1.42 7.67
C TYR A 267 9.12 2.70 7.96
N VAL A 268 9.14 3.64 7.02
CA VAL A 268 8.42 4.92 7.12
C VAL A 268 7.00 4.75 6.61
N ASN A 269 6.02 5.09 7.46
CA ASN A 269 4.61 4.95 7.16
C ASN A 269 3.90 6.31 7.23
N PRO A 270 3.69 7.01 6.10
CA PRO A 270 3.19 8.39 6.13
C PRO A 270 1.74 8.53 6.63
N TYR A 271 0.99 7.43 6.69
CA TYR A 271 -0.34 7.40 7.27
C TYR A 271 -0.33 7.40 8.80
N TYR A 272 0.62 6.70 9.44
CA TYR A 272 0.66 6.57 10.91
C TYR A 272 1.74 7.42 11.57
N VAL A 273 2.79 7.84 10.86
CA VAL A 273 3.90 8.56 11.48
C VAL A 273 3.49 10.01 11.79
N GLU A 274 3.47 10.33 13.07
CA GLU A 274 3.25 11.69 13.58
C GLU A 274 4.57 12.46 13.67
N ASN A 275 5.59 11.83 14.25
CA ASN A 275 6.85 12.48 14.59
C ASN A 275 8.06 11.53 14.63
N ILE A 276 9.20 11.98 14.12
CA ILE A 276 10.52 11.36 14.34
C ILE A 276 11.04 11.80 15.72
N VAL A 277 11.38 10.83 16.56
CA VAL A 277 11.80 11.06 17.94
C VAL A 277 13.14 11.80 17.97
N GLY A 278 13.24 12.82 18.84
CA GLY A 278 14.49 13.53 19.10
C GLY A 278 14.85 14.64 18.11
N VAL A 279 14.00 14.93 17.12
CA VAL A 279 14.20 16.06 16.18
C VAL A 279 13.14 17.14 16.36
N SER A 280 13.43 18.35 15.89
CA SER A 280 12.49 19.46 15.87
C SER A 280 11.34 19.23 14.88
N ARG A 281 10.24 19.98 15.02
CA ARG A 281 9.10 19.91 14.08
C ARG A 281 9.48 20.25 12.64
N ALA A 282 10.41 21.19 12.45
CA ALA A 282 10.88 21.60 11.12
C ALA A 282 11.67 20.47 10.45
N GLU A 283 12.58 19.83 11.19
CA GLU A 283 13.35 18.67 10.73
C GLU A 283 12.43 17.49 10.46
N ASN A 284 11.50 17.17 11.37
CA ASN A 284 10.54 16.09 11.19
C ASN A 284 9.82 16.18 9.84
N ARG A 285 9.29 17.36 9.50
CA ARG A 285 8.58 17.57 8.23
C ARG A 285 9.48 17.24 7.03
N LEU A 286 10.70 17.78 7.00
CA LEU A 286 11.63 17.63 5.88
C LEU A 286 12.15 16.19 5.75
N LEU A 287 12.43 15.53 6.88
CA LEU A 287 12.88 14.15 6.91
C LEU A 287 11.79 13.19 6.44
N LEU A 288 10.55 13.36 6.93
CA LEU A 288 9.43 12.55 6.47
C LEU A 288 9.16 12.77 4.98
N GLU A 289 9.21 14.01 4.49
CA GLU A 289 9.06 14.31 3.06
C GLU A 289 10.12 13.58 2.22
N MET A 290 11.40 13.68 2.60
CA MET A 290 12.51 13.01 1.91
C MET A 290 12.34 11.47 1.91
N PHE A 291 12.00 10.87 3.05
CA PHE A 291 11.84 9.41 3.12
C PHE A 291 10.61 8.93 2.36
N VAL A 292 9.49 9.67 2.41
CA VAL A 292 8.28 9.32 1.66
C VAL A 292 8.51 9.45 0.17
N GLU A 293 9.18 10.51 -0.29
CA GLU A 293 9.60 10.65 -1.69
C GLU A 293 10.42 9.44 -2.12
N GLN A 294 11.42 9.04 -1.32
CA GLN A 294 12.25 7.87 -1.63
C GLN A 294 11.45 6.57 -1.73
N VAL A 295 10.56 6.26 -0.76
CA VAL A 295 9.83 4.97 -0.77
C VAL A 295 8.74 4.90 -1.82
N THR A 296 8.26 6.04 -2.32
CA THR A 296 7.18 6.11 -3.32
C THR A 296 7.67 6.29 -4.75
N ARG A 297 8.99 6.22 -4.99
CA ARG A 297 9.57 6.28 -6.33
C ARG A 297 8.98 5.20 -7.25
N PRO A 298 8.54 5.53 -8.48
CA PRO A 298 7.85 4.59 -9.35
C PRO A 298 8.59 3.26 -9.58
N GLU A 299 9.92 3.29 -9.70
CA GLU A 299 10.76 2.11 -9.86
C GLU A 299 10.70 1.11 -8.69
N TYR A 300 10.28 1.56 -7.50
CA TYR A 300 10.11 0.69 -6.33
C TYR A 300 8.68 0.19 -6.18
N THR A 301 7.79 0.49 -7.13
CA THR A 301 6.37 0.20 -7.02
C THR A 301 5.89 -0.85 -8.02
N VAL A 302 4.82 -1.54 -7.66
CA VAL A 302 3.99 -2.35 -8.56
C VAL A 302 2.54 -1.91 -8.41
N ARG A 303 1.81 -1.80 -9.52
CA ARG A 303 0.38 -1.51 -9.54
C ARG A 303 -0.36 -2.73 -10.08
N PHE A 304 -1.37 -3.18 -9.35
CA PHE A 304 -2.16 -4.35 -9.69
C PHE A 304 -3.59 -3.94 -10.01
N ARG A 305 -4.05 -4.33 -11.19
CA ARG A 305 -5.45 -4.21 -11.59
C ARG A 305 -6.21 -5.45 -11.14
N TRP A 306 -7.21 -5.24 -10.31
CA TRP A 306 -8.02 -6.32 -9.75
C TRP A 306 -9.01 -6.89 -10.75
N GLU A 307 -9.27 -8.17 -10.62
CA GLU A 307 -10.36 -8.91 -11.27
C GLU A 307 -11.10 -9.73 -10.19
N PRO A 308 -12.38 -10.08 -10.35
CA PRO A 308 -13.05 -11.00 -9.44
C PRO A 308 -12.25 -12.31 -9.31
N GLY A 309 -12.08 -12.79 -8.07
CA GLY A 309 -11.25 -13.98 -7.79
C GLY A 309 -9.74 -13.71 -7.77
N SER A 310 -9.29 -12.46 -7.99
CA SER A 310 -7.89 -12.11 -7.75
C SER A 310 -7.58 -12.12 -6.25
N VAL A 311 -6.37 -12.58 -5.91
CA VAL A 311 -5.83 -12.58 -4.54
C VAL A 311 -4.46 -11.93 -4.56
N ALA A 312 -4.20 -11.01 -3.63
CA ALA A 312 -2.86 -10.51 -3.33
C ALA A 312 -2.44 -10.98 -1.94
N LEU A 313 -1.23 -11.49 -1.83
CA LEU A 313 -0.54 -11.78 -0.57
C LEU A 313 0.71 -10.89 -0.52
N TRP A 314 0.80 -10.00 0.46
CA TRP A 314 1.98 -9.14 0.63
C TRP A 314 2.62 -9.26 2.01
N ASP A 315 3.91 -9.01 2.03
CA ASP A 315 4.71 -8.87 3.24
C ASP A 315 4.59 -7.43 3.75
N ASN A 316 3.77 -7.24 4.77
CA ASN A 316 3.51 -5.96 5.41
C ASN A 316 4.74 -5.44 6.18
N ARG A 317 5.74 -6.29 6.43
CA ARG A 317 7.00 -5.92 7.08
C ARG A 317 7.97 -5.24 6.11
N ALA A 318 7.76 -5.40 4.80
CA ALA A 318 8.64 -4.90 3.75
C ALA A 318 7.95 -3.98 2.73
N THR A 319 6.65 -3.68 2.91
CA THR A 319 5.88 -2.89 1.95
C THR A 319 5.00 -1.83 2.60
N ILE A 320 4.78 -0.74 1.88
CA ILE A 320 3.60 0.12 2.02
C ILE A 320 2.72 -0.05 0.79
N HIS A 321 1.43 0.24 0.90
CA HIS A 321 0.49 0.16 -0.19
C HIS A 321 -0.47 1.36 -0.22
N LEU A 322 -1.09 1.56 -1.38
CA LEU A 322 -2.02 2.64 -1.67
C LEU A 322 -3.20 2.05 -2.44
N ALA A 323 -4.42 2.30 -1.97
CA ALA A 323 -5.64 2.14 -2.74
C ALA A 323 -6.00 3.50 -3.38
N PRO A 324 -5.81 3.69 -4.70
CA PRO A 324 -6.20 4.91 -5.37
C PRO A 324 -7.70 5.12 -5.31
N SER A 325 -8.12 6.39 -5.26
CA SER A 325 -9.55 6.78 -5.28
C SER A 325 -10.11 6.92 -6.71
N ASP A 326 -9.43 6.38 -7.72
CA ASP A 326 -9.77 6.54 -9.14
C ASP A 326 -11.04 5.78 -9.57
N ALA A 327 -11.61 4.94 -8.70
CA ALA A 327 -12.94 4.34 -8.89
C ALA A 327 -14.07 5.04 -8.10
N ALA A 328 -13.80 6.06 -7.28
CA ALA A 328 -14.81 6.64 -6.39
C ALA A 328 -16.02 7.25 -7.14
N HIS A 329 -15.77 7.75 -8.35
CA HIS A 329 -16.79 8.32 -9.24
C HIS A 329 -17.57 7.26 -10.03
N LEU A 330 -17.19 5.98 -9.94
CA LEU A 330 -17.83 4.89 -10.65
C LEU A 330 -18.95 4.30 -9.80
N ASP A 331 -20.13 4.07 -10.40
CA ASP A 331 -21.27 3.43 -9.73
C ASP A 331 -21.14 1.90 -9.70
N PHE A 332 -19.98 1.40 -9.26
CA PHE A 332 -19.68 -0.03 -9.18
C PHE A 332 -19.24 -0.43 -7.77
N PRO A 333 -19.70 -1.60 -7.27
CA PRO A 333 -19.27 -2.09 -5.97
C PRO A 333 -17.82 -2.56 -6.03
N ARG A 334 -17.05 -2.20 -5.00
CA ARG A 334 -15.74 -2.77 -4.70
C ARG A 334 -15.84 -3.45 -3.33
N ILE A 335 -15.84 -4.78 -3.33
CA ILE A 335 -15.98 -5.64 -2.15
C ILE A 335 -14.78 -6.58 -2.13
N MET A 336 -13.98 -6.47 -1.07
CA MET A 336 -12.79 -7.26 -0.87
C MET A 336 -12.78 -7.82 0.55
N HIS A 337 -12.10 -8.94 0.73
CA HIS A 337 -11.98 -9.60 2.03
C HIS A 337 -10.53 -9.70 2.40
N ARG A 338 -10.18 -9.26 3.60
CA ARG A 338 -8.83 -9.23 4.14
C ARG A 338 -8.69 -10.23 5.28
N VAL A 339 -7.61 -11.00 5.26
CA VAL A 339 -7.12 -11.78 6.41
C VAL A 339 -5.67 -11.37 6.65
N MET A 340 -5.31 -11.13 7.90
CA MET A 340 -3.95 -10.77 8.30
C MET A 340 -3.38 -11.84 9.21
N THR A 341 -2.07 -12.00 9.18
CA THR A 341 -1.34 -12.91 10.09
C THR A 341 -0.58 -12.13 11.15
N ALA A 342 -0.44 -12.71 12.33
CA ALA A 342 0.27 -12.12 13.46
C ALA A 342 1.72 -11.79 13.06
N GLY A 343 2.22 -10.64 13.51
CA GLY A 343 3.61 -10.25 13.31
C GLY A 343 4.37 -10.15 14.63
N ASP A 344 5.66 -9.89 14.47
CA ASP A 344 6.63 -9.67 15.52
C ASP A 344 6.83 -8.18 15.81
N ILE A 345 7.41 -7.87 16.97
CA ILE A 345 7.79 -6.51 17.35
C ILE A 345 8.95 -6.06 16.46
N PRO A 346 8.84 -4.96 15.70
CA PRO A 346 9.92 -4.50 14.84
C PRO A 346 11.19 -4.17 15.63
N VAL A 347 12.35 -4.61 15.12
CA VAL A 347 13.67 -4.40 15.70
C VAL A 347 14.54 -3.57 14.76
N GLY A 348 15.20 -2.54 15.31
CA GLY A 348 16.08 -1.66 14.55
C GLY A 348 17.46 -2.27 14.28
N VAL A 349 18.29 -1.57 13.50
CA VAL A 349 19.64 -2.03 13.12
C VAL A 349 20.55 -2.28 14.33
N ALA A 350 20.38 -1.50 15.41
CA ALA A 350 21.14 -1.65 16.66
C ALA A 350 20.60 -2.77 17.59
N GLY A 351 19.60 -3.53 17.17
CA GLY A 351 18.96 -4.57 18.00
C GLY A 351 17.91 -4.04 18.98
N THR A 352 17.64 -2.73 19.00
CA THR A 352 16.62 -2.12 19.87
C THR A 352 15.21 -2.43 19.35
N PRO A 353 14.34 -3.07 20.14
CA PRO A 353 12.96 -3.32 19.76
C PRO A 353 12.12 -2.03 19.82
N SER A 354 10.96 -2.09 19.17
CA SER A 354 9.94 -1.05 19.28
C SER A 354 9.38 -0.93 20.69
N GLU A 355 8.80 0.21 21.03
CA GLU A 355 8.25 0.49 22.37
C GLU A 355 6.78 0.95 22.28
N PRO A 356 5.85 0.38 23.07
CA PRO A 356 4.47 0.82 23.07
C PRO A 356 4.33 2.16 23.82
N ILE A 357 3.49 3.07 23.30
CA ILE A 357 3.07 4.29 24.01
C ILE A 357 1.65 4.11 24.57
N ALA A 358 0.74 3.56 23.76
CA ALA A 358 -0.66 3.34 24.13
C ALA A 358 -1.28 2.19 23.32
N GLY A 359 -2.31 1.54 23.90
CA GLY A 359 -3.04 0.44 23.26
C GLY A 359 -2.52 -0.94 23.63
N ALA A 360 -3.25 -1.98 23.21
CA ALA A 360 -2.92 -3.38 23.44
C ALA A 360 -2.41 -4.07 22.16
N LEU A 361 -1.76 -5.22 22.33
CA LEU A 361 -1.29 -6.10 21.25
C LEU A 361 -2.41 -6.46 20.26
N LEU A 362 -2.06 -6.59 18.98
CA LEU A 362 -2.92 -7.09 17.91
C LEU A 362 -3.27 -8.56 18.12
N HIS A 363 -2.26 -9.36 18.47
CA HIS A 363 -2.41 -10.77 18.77
C HIS A 363 -1.88 -11.04 20.18
N ARG A 364 -2.72 -11.62 21.03
CA ARG A 364 -2.24 -12.20 22.28
C ARG A 364 -1.83 -13.64 21.98
N PRO A 365 -0.55 -14.01 22.17
CA PRO A 365 -0.18 -15.42 22.19
C PRO A 365 -1.11 -16.14 23.16
N SER A 366 -1.62 -17.31 22.79
CA SER A 366 -2.30 -18.15 23.76
C SER A 366 -1.31 -18.44 24.90
N ASP A 367 -1.67 -18.07 26.13
CA ASP A 367 -0.87 -18.40 27.31
C ASP A 367 -0.77 -19.93 27.42
N SER A 368 0.29 -20.52 26.88
CA SER A 368 0.68 -21.90 27.15
C SER A 368 1.37 -22.02 28.52
N ARG A 369 0.82 -21.33 29.52
CA ARG A 369 1.15 -21.48 30.95
C ARG A 369 -0.14 -21.45 31.77
N ASN A 370 -0.96 -22.48 31.59
CA ASN A 370 -1.73 -23.08 32.67
C ASN A 370 -2.39 -24.37 32.15
N GLN A 371 -1.65 -25.47 32.30
CA GLN A 371 -2.16 -26.76 32.74
C GLN A 371 -1.00 -27.63 33.20
#